data_AF-A0A2M9PXX5-F1
#
_entry.id   AF-A0A2M9PXX5-F1
#
_cell.length_a   1.000
_cell.length_b   1.000
_cell.length_c   1.000
_cell.angle_alpha   90.00
_cell.angle_beta   90.00
_cell.angle_gamma   90.00
#
_symmetry.space_group_name_H-M   'P 1'
#
loop_
_entity.id
_entity.type
_entity.pdbx_description
1 polymer ?
#
loop_
_entity_poly.entity_id
_entity_poly.type
_entity_poly.pdbx_seq_one_letter_code
_entity_poly.pdbx_strand_id
1 'polypeptide(L)'
;MNTRSKLEDKELEQLERLIRETPIEIDLVNRTMNKYESSRYTKQSESSRTSKKMRQRVMMITATAAMVFSFLFVTSLISPTMAATIKQVPVLSSIFKLAGDLGLQTADEKGLSTKLHTSVTRDDFTLSVSEVVYDGTRVSIAIERSHIENEKETLMDRISDIKLFINGNPLKSFAPDPENSMNGIIIKPGKDKDSAIIEFVDERNQGGRPFPEQFDLTLSTTITGIQDPLKIDIPVENKIEDYVILQPNVSRQYNNIHFTIEKIQFTPITTNITTRTILTDNSPVAELTMGIDVVDERGHKLKLSGGLGSYESNGSDMIMDHRYTPFESIPKTITLKPYIHLFKEYPKGEFQMDVNNEPKIQYIPELEVTLPINSQK
;
A
#
# COMPACT_ATOMS: atom_id res chain seq x y z
N MET A 1 -42.15 38.33 18.54
CA MET A 1 -42.28 39.01 17.23
C MET A 1 -41.14 38.54 16.36
N ASN A 2 -41.48 37.82 15.29
CA ASN A 2 -40.55 37.01 14.49
C ASN A 2 -39.94 37.90 13.38
N THR A 3 -38.65 38.21 13.45
CA THR A 3 -37.92 38.92 12.38
C THR A 3 -37.32 37.90 11.43
N ARG A 4 -38.14 37.40 10.51
CA ARG A 4 -37.66 36.76 9.27
C ARG A 4 -37.34 37.88 8.27
N SER A 5 -36.15 37.82 7.68
CA SER A 5 -35.67 38.87 6.78
C SER A 5 -36.39 38.79 5.43
N LYS A 6 -36.86 39.94 4.92
CA LYS A 6 -37.45 40.05 3.56
C LYS A 6 -36.54 39.55 2.44
N LEU A 7 -35.25 39.35 2.70
CA LEU A 7 -34.28 38.82 1.75
C LEU A 7 -34.38 37.29 1.62
N GLU A 8 -34.60 36.59 2.74
CA GLU A 8 -34.71 35.13 2.79
C GLU A 8 -35.99 34.61 2.13
N ASP A 9 -37.08 35.38 2.24
CA ASP A 9 -38.35 35.05 1.58
C ASP A 9 -38.24 35.15 0.04
N LYS A 10 -37.39 36.06 -0.44
CA LYS A 10 -37.16 36.27 -1.89
C LYS A 10 -36.29 35.18 -2.50
N GLU A 11 -35.32 34.64 -1.74
CA GLU A 11 -34.49 33.52 -2.17
C GLU A 11 -35.29 32.20 -2.21
N LEU A 12 -36.20 32.02 -1.25
CA LEU A 12 -37.12 30.87 -1.23
C LEU A 12 -38.12 30.89 -2.38
N GLU A 13 -38.70 32.05 -2.72
CA GLU A 13 -39.57 32.18 -3.90
C GLU A 13 -38.81 31.88 -5.21
N GLN A 14 -37.52 32.25 -5.30
CA GLN A 14 -36.69 31.91 -6.46
C GLN A 14 -36.41 30.40 -6.54
N LEU A 15 -36.19 29.74 -5.40
CA LEU A 15 -35.97 28.30 -5.33
C LEU A 15 -37.25 27.52 -5.70
N GLU A 16 -38.42 27.96 -5.20
CA GLU A 16 -39.71 27.36 -5.57
C GLU A 16 -40.00 27.50 -7.07
N ARG A 17 -39.63 28.63 -7.69
CA ARG A 17 -39.81 28.83 -9.13
C ARG A 17 -38.91 27.89 -9.95
N LEU A 18 -37.64 27.72 -9.55
CA LEU A 18 -36.70 26.80 -10.21
C LEU A 18 -37.16 25.33 -10.11
N ILE A 19 -37.76 24.92 -8.99
CA ILE A 19 -38.32 23.57 -8.82
C ILE A 19 -39.56 23.37 -9.69
N ARG A 20 -40.43 24.39 -9.82
CA ARG A 20 -41.64 24.33 -10.65
C ARG A 20 -41.37 24.35 -12.16
N GLU A 21 -40.32 25.06 -12.59
CA GLU A 21 -40.04 25.30 -14.01
C GLU A 21 -39.01 24.34 -14.62
N THR A 22 -38.45 23.39 -13.85
CA THR A 22 -37.57 22.35 -14.40
C THR A 22 -38.39 21.14 -14.86
N PRO A 23 -38.56 20.88 -16.17
CA PRO A 23 -39.19 19.66 -16.65
C PRO A 23 -38.28 18.46 -16.36
N ILE A 24 -38.72 17.62 -15.43
CA ILE A 24 -38.09 16.35 -15.11
C ILE A 24 -38.63 15.31 -16.10
N GLU A 25 -37.91 15.11 -17.21
CA GLU A 25 -38.24 14.05 -18.17
C GLU A 25 -37.59 12.73 -17.71
N ILE A 26 -38.33 11.99 -16.88
CA ILE A 26 -37.92 10.68 -16.40
C ILE A 26 -38.52 9.60 -17.33
N ASP A 27 -37.72 9.12 -18.29
CA ASP A 27 -38.05 7.94 -19.10
C ASP A 27 -37.73 6.65 -18.31
N LEU A 28 -38.65 6.26 -17.43
CA LEU A 28 -38.58 5.00 -16.66
C LEU A 28 -39.26 3.81 -17.37
N VAL A 29 -39.86 4.02 -18.54
CA VAL A 29 -40.66 2.99 -19.22
C VAL A 29 -39.81 2.24 -20.26
N ASN A 30 -38.88 2.92 -20.95
CA ASN A 30 -38.03 2.26 -21.96
C ASN A 30 -36.88 1.41 -21.39
N ARG A 31 -36.48 1.61 -20.12
CA ARG A 31 -35.33 0.92 -19.53
C ARG A 31 -35.67 -0.40 -18.83
N THR A 32 -36.95 -0.65 -18.56
CA THR A 32 -37.40 -1.85 -17.83
C THR A 32 -37.96 -2.94 -18.78
N MET A 33 -38.41 -2.57 -19.99
CA MET A 33 -39.05 -3.52 -20.92
C MET A 33 -38.10 -4.23 -21.91
N ASN A 34 -36.88 -3.73 -22.12
CA ASN A 34 -35.91 -4.36 -23.06
C ASN A 34 -35.07 -5.50 -22.47
N LYS A 35 -35.27 -5.87 -21.19
CA LYS A 35 -34.51 -6.94 -20.54
C LYS A 35 -35.31 -8.24 -20.31
N TYR A 36 -36.59 -8.27 -20.68
CA TYR A 36 -37.47 -9.43 -20.48
C TYR A 36 -38.01 -10.10 -21.76
N GLU A 37 -37.80 -9.52 -22.95
CA GLU A 37 -38.34 -10.06 -24.20
C GLU A 37 -37.35 -10.87 -25.08
N SER A 38 -36.06 -10.94 -24.73
CA SER A 38 -35.07 -11.72 -25.51
C SER A 38 -34.90 -13.19 -25.06
N SER A 39 -35.74 -13.68 -24.14
CA SER A 39 -35.59 -15.02 -23.52
C SER A 39 -36.71 -16.01 -23.80
N ARG A 40 -37.59 -15.79 -24.79
CA ARG A 40 -38.57 -16.81 -25.20
C ARG A 40 -38.73 -16.89 -26.73
N TYR A 41 -38.69 -18.14 -27.22
CA TYR A 41 -38.90 -18.61 -28.59
C TYR A 41 -37.68 -18.42 -29.52
N THR A 42 -36.92 -19.47 -29.82
CA THR A 42 -37.36 -20.42 -30.85
C THR A 42 -36.96 -21.88 -30.57
N LYS A 43 -37.86 -22.74 -31.02
CA LYS A 43 -37.96 -24.18 -30.81
C LYS A 43 -37.25 -24.91 -31.96
N GLN A 44 -36.66 -26.05 -31.58
CA GLN A 44 -36.07 -27.12 -32.38
C GLN A 44 -36.92 -27.61 -33.57
N SER A 45 -36.27 -27.96 -34.69
CA SER A 45 -36.67 -29.09 -35.56
C SER A 45 -35.44 -29.84 -36.09
N GLU A 46 -35.57 -31.16 -36.12
CA GLU A 46 -34.55 -32.15 -36.52
C GLU A 46 -34.34 -32.21 -38.04
N SER A 47 -33.13 -32.54 -38.50
CA SER A 47 -32.92 -33.72 -39.37
C SER A 47 -31.44 -34.11 -39.50
N SER A 48 -31.26 -35.40 -39.74
CA SER A 48 -30.06 -36.22 -39.82
C SER A 48 -28.88 -35.72 -40.67
N ARG A 49 -27.63 -35.95 -40.19
CA ARG A 49 -26.70 -36.96 -40.76
C ARG A 49 -25.26 -36.84 -40.20
N THR A 50 -24.71 -38.03 -39.92
CA THR A 50 -23.30 -38.43 -40.00
C THR A 50 -22.30 -37.98 -38.93
N SER A 51 -22.00 -38.95 -38.07
CA SER A 51 -20.83 -39.09 -37.22
C SER A 51 -19.53 -39.12 -38.04
N LYS A 52 -18.56 -38.25 -37.66
CA LYS A 52 -17.10 -38.53 -37.71
C LYS A 52 -16.19 -37.37 -37.26
N LYS A 53 -16.68 -36.39 -36.47
CA LYS A 53 -15.85 -35.29 -35.94
C LYS A 53 -15.91 -35.12 -34.41
N MET A 54 -16.29 -36.16 -33.66
CA MET A 54 -16.41 -36.14 -32.20
C MET A 54 -15.33 -36.96 -31.46
N ARG A 55 -14.23 -37.31 -32.14
CA ARG A 55 -13.08 -38.00 -31.51
C ARG A 55 -11.85 -37.09 -31.33
N GLN A 56 -11.84 -35.90 -31.94
CA GLN A 56 -10.76 -34.91 -31.82
C GLN A 56 -11.06 -33.80 -30.80
N ARG A 57 -12.30 -33.71 -30.27
CA ARG A 57 -12.65 -32.79 -29.18
C ARG A 57 -12.56 -33.39 -27.77
N VAL A 58 -12.37 -34.71 -27.65
CA VAL A 58 -12.21 -35.39 -26.35
C VAL A 58 -10.74 -35.48 -25.91
N MET A 59 -9.79 -35.21 -26.82
CA MET A 59 -8.35 -35.16 -26.50
C MET A 59 -7.84 -33.75 -26.11
N MET A 60 -8.71 -32.74 -26.15
CA MET A 60 -8.40 -31.35 -25.74
C MET A 60 -9.10 -30.93 -24.43
N ILE A 61 -9.70 -31.88 -23.70
CA ILE A 61 -10.32 -31.66 -22.38
C ILE A 61 -9.55 -32.39 -21.25
N THR A 62 -8.51 -33.15 -21.58
CA THR A 62 -7.62 -33.78 -20.59
C THR A 62 -6.35 -32.99 -20.28
N ALA A 63 -6.08 -31.87 -20.97
CA ALA A 63 -4.94 -31.00 -20.68
C ALA A 63 -5.27 -29.83 -19.73
N THR A 64 -6.54 -29.52 -19.50
CA THR A 64 -6.97 -28.41 -18.62
C THR A 64 -7.44 -28.88 -17.23
N ALA A 65 -7.77 -30.16 -17.06
CA ALA A 65 -8.03 -30.75 -15.74
C ALA A 65 -6.75 -31.14 -14.98
N ALA A 66 -5.60 -31.24 -15.66
CA ALA A 66 -4.31 -31.50 -15.04
C ALA A 66 -3.57 -30.23 -14.55
N MET A 67 -4.05 -29.03 -14.90
CA MET A 67 -3.54 -27.76 -14.35
C MET A 67 -4.40 -27.17 -13.23
N VAL A 68 -5.62 -27.66 -13.03
CA VAL A 68 -6.50 -27.23 -11.93
C VAL A 68 -6.43 -28.16 -10.71
N PHE A 69 -5.76 -29.32 -10.83
CA PHE A 69 -5.55 -30.25 -9.71
C PHE A 69 -4.17 -30.18 -9.04
N SER A 70 -3.29 -29.25 -9.45
CA SER A 70 -1.98 -29.06 -8.82
C SER A 70 -1.96 -28.05 -7.66
N PHE A 71 -3.10 -27.46 -7.30
CA PHE A 71 -3.23 -26.57 -6.14
C PHE A 71 -4.10 -27.14 -5.01
N LEU A 72 -4.41 -28.44 -5.06
CA LEU A 72 -5.01 -29.16 -3.94
C LEU A 72 -3.91 -29.95 -3.22
N PHE A 73 -3.42 -29.34 -2.14
CA PHE A 73 -2.70 -29.98 -1.03
C PHE A 73 -1.34 -30.61 -1.34
N VAL A 74 -0.28 -29.79 -1.33
CA VAL A 74 0.98 -30.25 -0.72
C VAL A 74 0.83 -30.08 0.79
N THR A 75 0.09 -30.98 1.43
CA THR A 75 0.26 -31.22 2.87
C THR A 75 1.59 -31.96 3.03
N SER A 76 2.69 -31.21 3.05
CA SER A 76 3.97 -31.73 3.49
C SER A 76 3.87 -32.02 4.98
N LEU A 77 3.65 -33.30 5.31
CA LEU A 77 3.94 -33.96 6.58
C LEU A 77 3.89 -33.06 7.82
N ILE A 78 2.67 -32.66 8.19
CA ILE A 78 2.41 -32.17 9.54
C ILE A 78 2.69 -33.35 10.46
N SER A 79 3.78 -33.32 11.25
CA SER A 79 4.00 -34.35 12.25
C SER A 79 2.77 -34.35 13.20
N PRO A 80 2.37 -35.51 13.76
CA PRO A 80 1.26 -35.56 14.72
C PRO A 80 1.39 -34.55 15.88
N THR A 81 2.61 -34.07 16.15
CA THR A 81 2.92 -33.03 17.13
C THR A 81 2.45 -31.62 16.71
N MET A 82 2.47 -31.27 15.42
CA MET A 82 1.95 -29.99 14.91
C MET A 82 0.41 -29.94 14.84
N ALA A 83 -0.26 -31.09 14.69
CA ALA A 83 -1.73 -31.13 14.72
C ALA A 83 -2.31 -30.84 16.11
N ALA A 84 -1.50 -30.99 17.17
CA ALA A 84 -1.91 -30.73 18.54
C ALA A 84 -1.89 -29.23 18.92
N THR A 85 -1.12 -28.40 18.23
CA THR A 85 -1.04 -26.94 18.49
C THR A 85 -2.12 -26.11 17.79
N ILE A 86 -2.81 -26.66 16.78
CA ILE A 86 -3.91 -25.96 16.07
C ILE A 86 -5.14 -25.73 16.98
N LYS A 87 -5.25 -26.42 18.13
CA LYS A 87 -6.47 -26.41 18.95
C LYS A 87 -6.58 -25.29 19.99
N GLN A 88 -5.58 -24.44 20.16
CA GLN A 88 -5.64 -23.33 21.12
C GLN A 88 -4.91 -22.10 20.59
N VAL A 89 -5.58 -21.33 19.73
CA VAL A 89 -5.19 -19.94 19.52
C VAL A 89 -6.41 -19.10 19.93
N PRO A 90 -6.34 -18.38 21.07
CA PRO A 90 -7.26 -17.27 21.33
C PRO A 90 -7.24 -16.36 20.11
N VAL A 91 -8.37 -15.73 19.77
CA VAL A 91 -8.38 -14.69 18.72
C VAL A 91 -7.37 -13.61 19.12
N LEU A 92 -6.13 -13.73 18.63
CA LEU A 92 -5.04 -12.82 18.94
C LEU A 92 -5.43 -11.49 18.29
N SER A 93 -5.53 -10.45 19.11
CA SER A 93 -5.66 -9.08 18.61
C SER A 93 -4.58 -8.84 17.56
N SER A 94 -4.98 -8.39 16.36
CA SER A 94 -4.08 -8.13 15.24
C SER A 94 -2.89 -7.26 15.67
N ILE A 95 -1.69 -7.66 15.26
CA ILE A 95 -0.47 -6.85 15.48
C ILE A 95 -0.60 -5.52 14.72
N PHE A 96 -1.18 -5.52 13.53
CA PHE A 96 -1.41 -4.31 12.73
C PHE A 96 -2.32 -3.31 13.44
N LYS A 97 -3.33 -3.78 14.16
CA LYS A 97 -4.19 -2.91 14.99
C LYS A 97 -3.41 -2.13 16.06
N LEU A 98 -2.31 -2.70 16.54
CA LEU A 98 -1.52 -2.17 17.66
C LEU A 98 -0.19 -1.54 17.24
N ALA A 99 0.09 -1.50 15.93
CA ALA A 99 1.37 -1.09 15.35
C ALA A 99 1.61 0.43 15.30
N GLY A 100 0.61 1.25 15.60
CA GLY A 100 0.66 2.72 15.48
C GLY A 100 0.71 3.27 14.04
N ASP A 101 0.68 2.40 13.02
CA ASP A 101 0.54 2.75 11.61
C ASP A 101 -0.95 2.72 11.22
N LEU A 102 -1.51 3.89 10.91
CA LEU A 102 -2.94 4.02 10.58
C LEU A 102 -3.33 3.22 9.32
N GLY A 103 -2.40 3.05 8.38
CA GLY A 103 -2.60 2.22 7.21
C GLY A 103 -2.76 0.75 7.56
N LEU A 104 -1.88 0.22 8.42
CA LEU A 104 -1.97 -1.16 8.89
C LEU A 104 -3.23 -1.40 9.75
N GLN A 105 -3.59 -0.44 10.60
CA GLN A 105 -4.86 -0.49 11.35
C GLN A 105 -6.05 -0.56 10.39
N THR A 106 -6.08 0.30 9.38
CA THR A 106 -7.16 0.32 8.37
C THR A 106 -7.19 -0.99 7.57
N ALA A 107 -6.03 -1.60 7.29
CA ALA A 107 -5.96 -2.89 6.61
C ALA A 107 -6.63 -4.02 7.41
N ASP A 108 -6.39 -4.08 8.72
CA ASP A 108 -7.06 -5.02 9.63
C ASP A 108 -8.58 -4.76 9.69
N GLU A 109 -8.97 -3.51 9.94
CA GLU A 109 -10.37 -3.11 10.12
C GLU A 109 -11.25 -3.37 8.88
N LYS A 110 -10.68 -3.17 7.68
CA LYS A 110 -11.36 -3.38 6.41
C LYS A 110 -11.19 -4.80 5.84
N GLY A 111 -10.45 -5.68 6.53
CA GLY A 111 -10.18 -7.04 6.04
C GLY A 111 -9.32 -7.09 4.77
N LEU A 112 -8.48 -6.07 4.55
CA LEU A 112 -7.57 -5.96 3.41
C LEU A 112 -6.26 -6.73 3.64
N SER A 113 -5.97 -7.12 4.88
CA SER A 113 -4.87 -8.01 5.20
C SER A 113 -5.27 -9.49 5.08
N THR A 114 -4.27 -10.34 4.94
CA THR A 114 -4.41 -11.80 5.00
C THR A 114 -3.94 -12.28 6.36
N LYS A 115 -4.85 -12.88 7.13
CA LYS A 115 -4.51 -13.58 8.38
C LYS A 115 -3.88 -14.92 8.05
N LEU A 116 -2.77 -15.21 8.72
CA LEU A 116 -1.97 -16.40 8.50
C LEU A 116 -1.76 -17.14 9.82
N HIS A 117 -1.55 -18.45 9.70
CA HIS A 117 -1.23 -19.32 10.82
C HIS A 117 -0.02 -20.19 10.48
N THR A 118 0.96 -19.56 9.81
CA THR A 118 2.18 -20.23 9.38
C THR A 118 3.27 -19.99 10.41
N SER A 119 3.92 -21.07 10.84
CA SER A 119 5.03 -21.00 11.79
C SER A 119 6.13 -21.98 11.40
N VAL A 120 7.35 -21.67 11.82
CA VAL A 120 8.50 -22.56 11.72
C VAL A 120 9.18 -22.64 13.07
N THR A 121 9.58 -23.87 13.45
CA THR A 121 10.25 -24.14 14.71
C THR A 121 11.64 -24.72 14.45
N ARG A 122 12.66 -24.14 15.08
CA ARG A 122 14.06 -24.60 15.08
C ARG A 122 14.68 -24.32 16.43
N ASP A 123 15.42 -25.27 16.99
CA ASP A 123 16.14 -25.14 18.26
C ASP A 123 15.27 -24.53 19.38
N ASP A 124 14.05 -25.07 19.54
CA ASP A 124 12.99 -24.60 20.46
C ASP A 124 12.50 -23.15 20.25
N PHE A 125 12.98 -22.47 19.22
CA PHE A 125 12.49 -21.17 18.78
C PHE A 125 11.42 -21.33 17.72
N THR A 126 10.20 -20.85 18.02
CA THR A 126 9.10 -20.82 17.06
C THR A 126 8.86 -19.39 16.60
N LEU A 127 9.02 -19.17 15.29
CA LEU A 127 8.64 -17.92 14.63
C LEU A 127 7.35 -18.13 13.86
N SER A 128 6.39 -17.23 14.05
CA SER A 128 5.09 -17.26 13.40
C SER A 128 4.89 -16.00 12.57
N VAL A 129 4.24 -16.16 11.42
CA VAL A 129 3.68 -15.06 10.61
C VAL A 129 2.18 -15.09 10.82
N SER A 130 1.66 -14.04 11.45
CA SER A 130 0.24 -13.97 11.82
C SER A 130 -0.58 -13.16 10.81
N GLU A 131 0.06 -12.26 10.07
CA GLU A 131 -0.64 -11.34 9.18
C GLU A 131 0.27 -10.76 8.11
N VAL A 132 -0.25 -10.56 6.90
CA VAL A 132 0.43 -9.86 5.80
C VAL A 132 -0.52 -8.94 5.06
N VAL A 133 -0.03 -7.80 4.58
CA VAL A 133 -0.76 -6.90 3.69
C VAL A 133 0.16 -6.41 2.57
N TYR A 134 -0.39 -6.26 1.38
CA TYR A 134 0.26 -5.67 0.21
C TYR A 134 -0.72 -4.72 -0.47
N ASP A 135 -0.29 -3.48 -0.75
CA ASP A 135 -1.13 -2.42 -1.33
C ASP A 135 -0.69 -1.94 -2.72
N GLY A 136 0.21 -2.67 -3.37
CA GLY A 136 0.83 -2.27 -4.62
C GLY A 136 2.03 -1.33 -4.48
N THR A 137 2.33 -0.83 -3.27
CA THR A 137 3.45 0.09 -2.99
C THR A 137 4.37 -0.42 -1.88
N ARG A 138 3.83 -1.14 -0.89
CA ARG A 138 4.57 -1.76 0.21
C ARG A 138 3.94 -3.08 0.63
N VAL A 139 4.77 -3.96 1.15
CA VAL A 139 4.37 -5.19 1.84
C VAL A 139 4.73 -5.05 3.30
N SER A 140 3.80 -5.39 4.20
CA SER A 140 4.03 -5.43 5.63
C SER A 140 3.65 -6.80 6.18
N ILE A 141 4.50 -7.36 7.04
CA ILE A 141 4.37 -8.71 7.60
C ILE A 141 4.45 -8.61 9.11
N ALA A 142 3.41 -9.08 9.80
CA ALA A 142 3.44 -9.24 11.24
C ALA A 142 4.07 -10.58 11.62
N ILE A 143 5.14 -10.53 12.40
CA ILE A 143 5.83 -11.69 12.95
C ILE A 143 5.76 -11.69 14.47
N GLU A 144 5.68 -12.88 15.06
CA GLU A 144 5.74 -13.07 16.51
C GLU A 144 6.46 -14.36 16.87
N ARG A 145 7.11 -14.37 18.03
CA ARG A 145 7.64 -15.58 18.65
C ARG A 145 6.76 -16.02 19.81
N SER A 146 6.87 -17.29 20.19
CA SER A 146 6.28 -17.75 21.45
C SER A 146 6.77 -16.92 22.62
N HIS A 147 5.87 -16.54 23.53
CA HIS A 147 6.22 -15.77 24.72
C HIS A 147 7.19 -16.56 25.61
N ILE A 148 8.30 -15.93 25.98
CA ILE A 148 9.28 -16.47 26.92
C ILE A 148 9.25 -15.57 28.16
N GLU A 149 8.89 -16.17 29.29
CA GLU A 149 8.85 -15.48 30.59
C GLU A 149 10.27 -15.05 30.98
N ASN A 150 10.40 -13.84 31.57
CA ASN A 150 11.67 -13.22 31.95
C ASN A 150 12.64 -12.86 30.80
N GLU A 151 12.25 -13.06 29.53
CA GLU A 151 13.03 -12.59 28.40
C GLU A 151 12.91 -11.06 28.26
N LYS A 152 14.05 -10.37 28.31
CA LYS A 152 14.12 -8.90 28.21
C LYS A 152 14.37 -8.43 26.79
N GLU A 153 15.05 -9.24 25.98
CA GLU A 153 15.39 -8.92 24.61
C GLU A 153 14.13 -8.94 23.74
N THR A 154 13.96 -7.96 22.86
CA THR A 154 12.80 -7.97 21.93
C THR A 154 13.03 -8.98 20.80
N LEU A 155 11.97 -9.37 20.09
CA LEU A 155 12.11 -10.16 18.86
C LEU A 155 12.95 -9.40 17.82
N MET A 156 12.76 -8.08 17.73
CA MET A 156 13.51 -7.22 16.82
C MET A 156 15.02 -7.24 17.13
N ASP A 157 15.42 -7.17 18.39
CA ASP A 157 16.83 -7.21 18.80
C ASP A 157 17.53 -8.54 18.43
N ARG A 158 16.77 -9.65 18.42
CA ARG A 158 17.29 -10.98 18.08
C ARG A 158 17.44 -11.21 16.58
N ILE A 159 16.78 -10.44 15.74
CA ILE A 159 16.86 -10.61 14.29
C ILE A 159 18.18 -9.99 13.81
N SER A 160 19.11 -10.85 13.41
CA SER A 160 20.44 -10.41 12.95
C SER A 160 20.54 -10.25 11.43
N ASP A 161 19.66 -10.92 10.67
CA ASP A 161 19.61 -10.84 9.20
C ASP A 161 18.20 -11.18 8.69
N ILE A 162 17.79 -10.51 7.61
CA ILE A 162 16.56 -10.78 6.86
C ILE A 162 16.88 -10.85 5.38
N LYS A 163 16.47 -11.96 4.76
CA LYS A 163 16.50 -12.13 3.30
C LYS A 163 15.09 -12.45 2.82
N LEU A 164 14.66 -11.72 1.81
CA LEU A 164 13.34 -11.84 1.20
C LEU A 164 13.49 -12.29 -0.26
N PHE A 165 12.61 -13.20 -0.68
CA PHE A 165 12.55 -13.68 -2.06
C PHE A 165 11.13 -13.65 -2.57
N ILE A 166 10.91 -13.03 -3.73
CA ILE A 166 9.62 -12.99 -4.42
C ILE A 166 9.69 -14.02 -5.56
N ASN A 167 8.87 -15.08 -5.47
CA ASN A 167 8.86 -16.20 -6.41
C ASN A 167 10.28 -16.79 -6.60
N GLY A 168 11.04 -16.92 -5.51
CA GLY A 168 12.41 -17.42 -5.50
C GLY A 168 13.49 -16.41 -5.96
N ASN A 169 13.12 -15.23 -6.45
CA ASN A 169 14.07 -14.18 -6.83
C ASN A 169 14.40 -13.30 -5.63
N PRO A 170 15.67 -12.99 -5.34
CA PRO A 170 16.02 -12.13 -4.20
C PRO A 170 15.40 -10.75 -4.39
N LEU A 171 14.89 -10.14 -3.30
CA LEU A 171 14.20 -8.84 -3.33
C LEU A 171 14.99 -7.76 -4.10
N LYS A 172 16.31 -7.71 -3.92
CA LYS A 172 17.21 -6.79 -4.62
C LYS A 172 17.12 -6.82 -6.15
N SER A 173 16.70 -7.96 -6.73
CA SER A 173 16.53 -8.08 -8.17
C SER A 173 15.36 -7.27 -8.74
N PHE A 174 14.52 -6.70 -7.86
CA PHE A 174 13.43 -5.80 -8.23
C PHE A 174 13.81 -4.33 -8.10
N ALA A 175 14.94 -4.01 -7.47
CA ALA A 175 15.41 -2.64 -7.35
C ALA A 175 15.94 -2.09 -8.69
N PRO A 176 15.93 -0.76 -8.89
CA PRO A 176 16.49 -0.13 -10.10
C PRO A 176 17.98 -0.42 -10.27
N ASP A 177 18.72 -0.50 -9.17
CA ASP A 177 20.13 -0.90 -9.13
C ASP A 177 20.31 -2.09 -8.16
N PRO A 178 20.24 -3.34 -8.65
CA PRO A 178 20.37 -4.54 -7.81
C PRO A 178 21.73 -4.72 -7.15
N GLU A 179 22.78 -4.04 -7.62
CA GLU A 179 24.13 -4.15 -7.07
C GLU A 179 24.30 -3.25 -5.85
N ASN A 180 23.69 -2.06 -5.89
CA ASN A 180 23.79 -1.05 -4.82
C ASN A 180 22.52 -0.91 -3.95
N SER A 181 21.44 -1.64 -4.26
CA SER A 181 20.21 -1.56 -3.48
C SER A 181 20.38 -2.12 -2.06
N MET A 182 19.89 -1.34 -1.09
CA MET A 182 19.76 -1.75 0.31
C MET A 182 18.41 -2.45 0.60
N ASN A 183 17.61 -2.75 -0.43
CA ASN A 183 16.34 -3.49 -0.41
C ASN A 183 15.17 -2.86 0.36
N GLY A 184 15.36 -1.67 0.96
CA GLY A 184 14.30 -0.92 1.65
C GLY A 184 13.62 -1.69 2.79
N ILE A 185 14.27 -2.72 3.35
CA ILE A 185 13.70 -3.55 4.42
C ILE A 185 13.80 -2.79 5.75
N ILE A 186 12.66 -2.60 6.40
CA ILE A 186 12.55 -1.93 7.69
C ILE A 186 11.87 -2.89 8.67
N ILE A 187 12.39 -2.95 9.89
CA ILE A 187 11.73 -3.65 11.01
C ILE A 187 11.17 -2.60 11.96
N LYS A 188 9.89 -2.70 12.28
CA LYS A 188 9.17 -1.85 13.23
C LYS A 188 8.76 -2.68 14.45
N PRO A 189 8.66 -2.07 15.65
CA PRO A 189 8.09 -2.74 16.82
C PRO A 189 6.67 -3.26 16.56
N GLY A 190 6.34 -4.41 17.13
CA GLY A 190 4.98 -4.95 17.13
C GLY A 190 4.13 -4.44 18.31
N LYS A 191 3.15 -5.26 18.72
CA LYS A 191 2.27 -4.98 19.87
C LYS A 191 2.99 -5.10 21.22
N ASP A 192 4.08 -5.85 21.28
CA ASP A 192 4.84 -6.17 22.49
C ASP A 192 6.29 -6.57 22.13
N LYS A 193 7.08 -6.94 23.14
CA LYS A 193 8.49 -7.36 22.97
C LYS A 193 8.66 -8.62 22.12
N ASP A 194 7.62 -9.44 21.96
CA ASP A 194 7.69 -10.73 21.28
C ASP A 194 7.17 -10.66 19.84
N SER A 195 6.86 -9.44 19.35
CA SER A 195 6.32 -9.19 18.02
C SER A 195 7.05 -8.05 17.30
N ALA A 196 7.08 -8.14 15.97
CA ALA A 196 7.66 -7.14 15.09
C ALA A 196 6.91 -7.08 13.76
N ILE A 197 7.13 -6.01 13.01
CA ILE A 197 6.60 -5.85 11.65
C ILE A 197 7.78 -5.68 10.70
N ILE A 198 7.86 -6.54 9.70
CA ILE A 198 8.81 -6.39 8.59
C ILE A 198 8.08 -5.68 7.46
N GLU A 199 8.65 -4.58 6.98
CA GLU A 199 8.15 -3.80 5.84
C GLU A 199 9.20 -3.74 4.73
N PHE A 200 8.77 -3.86 3.49
CA PHE A 200 9.59 -3.59 2.31
C PHE A 200 8.72 -3.00 1.19
N VAL A 201 9.35 -2.37 0.21
CA VAL A 201 8.67 -1.45 -0.72
C VAL A 201 8.91 -1.83 -2.17
N ASP A 202 7.92 -1.56 -3.01
CA ASP A 202 8.01 -1.73 -4.45
C ASP A 202 8.63 -0.47 -5.08
N GLU A 203 9.82 -0.60 -5.65
CA GLU A 203 10.59 0.51 -6.23
C GLU A 203 10.23 0.81 -7.70
N ARG A 204 9.06 0.36 -8.20
CA ARG A 204 8.66 0.55 -9.61
C ARG A 204 8.67 1.99 -10.08
N ASN A 205 8.37 2.96 -9.20
CA ASN A 205 8.35 4.37 -9.59
C ASN A 205 9.77 4.97 -9.64
N GLN A 206 10.79 4.26 -9.14
CA GLN A 206 12.21 4.64 -9.21
C GLN A 206 12.96 3.91 -10.33
N GLY A 207 12.24 3.22 -11.24
CA GLY A 207 12.82 2.41 -12.30
C GLY A 207 13.03 0.93 -11.93
N GLY A 208 12.59 0.50 -10.75
CA GLY A 208 12.58 -0.90 -10.35
C GLY A 208 11.58 -1.75 -11.13
N ARG A 209 11.73 -3.07 -11.03
CA ARG A 209 10.75 -4.01 -11.56
C ARG A 209 9.55 -4.07 -10.60
N PRO A 210 8.30 -3.96 -11.10
CA PRO A 210 7.13 -4.05 -10.25
C PRO A 210 6.99 -5.45 -9.63
N PHE A 211 6.53 -5.49 -8.38
CA PHE A 211 6.10 -6.74 -7.76
C PHE A 211 4.83 -7.25 -8.45
N PRO A 212 4.67 -8.58 -8.59
CA PRO A 212 3.41 -9.17 -9.06
C PRO A 212 2.24 -8.80 -8.12
N GLU A 213 1.01 -8.83 -8.64
CA GLU A 213 -0.20 -8.66 -7.80
C GLU A 213 -0.38 -9.82 -6.81
N GLN A 214 0.08 -11.03 -7.17
CA GLN A 214 0.13 -12.20 -6.31
C GLN A 214 1.47 -12.91 -6.45
N PHE A 215 2.09 -13.28 -5.34
CA PHE A 215 3.39 -13.97 -5.33
C PHE A 215 3.61 -14.76 -4.04
N ASP A 216 4.50 -15.74 -4.13
CA ASP A 216 5.02 -16.45 -2.97
C ASP A 216 6.25 -15.70 -2.44
N LEU A 217 6.16 -15.23 -1.19
CA LEU A 217 7.24 -14.58 -0.49
C LEU A 217 7.94 -15.59 0.43
N THR A 218 9.23 -15.82 0.22
CA THR A 218 10.06 -16.55 1.19
C THR A 218 10.73 -15.55 2.12
N LEU A 219 10.36 -15.58 3.40
CA LEU A 219 11.07 -14.91 4.50
C LEU A 219 12.14 -15.86 5.04
N SER A 220 13.41 -15.47 4.94
CA SER A 220 14.54 -16.17 5.55
C SER A 220 15.19 -15.26 6.58
N THR A 221 15.04 -15.56 7.87
CA THR A 221 15.59 -14.75 8.96
C THR A 221 16.60 -15.51 9.79
N THR A 222 17.70 -14.84 10.14
CA THR A 222 18.68 -15.35 11.11
C THR A 222 18.36 -14.76 12.47
N ILE A 223 18.22 -15.64 13.46
CA ILE A 223 17.93 -15.27 14.85
C ILE A 223 19.17 -15.56 15.68
N THR A 224 19.61 -14.57 16.47
CA THR A 224 20.75 -14.74 17.39
C THR A 224 20.51 -15.94 18.31
N GLY A 225 21.50 -16.85 18.34
CA GLY A 225 21.46 -18.08 19.11
C GLY A 225 20.79 -19.29 18.42
N ILE A 226 20.27 -19.14 17.19
CA ILE A 226 19.74 -20.22 16.38
C ILE A 226 20.72 -20.51 15.24
N GLN A 227 21.08 -21.78 15.04
CA GLN A 227 22.20 -22.13 14.16
C GLN A 227 21.89 -21.88 12.68
N ASP A 228 20.71 -22.29 12.22
CA ASP A 228 20.28 -22.17 10.84
C ASP A 228 19.18 -21.10 10.66
N PRO A 229 19.15 -20.36 9.54
CA PRO A 229 18.07 -19.42 9.26
C PRO A 229 16.70 -20.10 9.24
N LEU A 230 15.72 -19.46 9.87
CA LEU A 230 14.32 -19.85 9.81
C LEU A 230 13.73 -19.38 8.47
N LYS A 231 13.07 -20.29 7.75
CA LYS A 231 12.44 -20.01 6.45
C LYS A 231 10.94 -20.23 6.53
N ILE A 232 10.18 -19.24 6.07
CA ILE A 232 8.72 -19.27 6.01
C ILE A 232 8.29 -18.80 4.62
N ASP A 233 7.44 -19.59 3.96
CA ASP A 233 6.77 -19.17 2.73
C ASP A 233 5.40 -18.56 3.05
N ILE A 234 5.15 -17.40 2.46
CA ILE A 234 4.02 -16.52 2.76
C ILE A 234 3.32 -16.21 1.43
N PRO A 235 2.06 -16.63 1.22
CA PRO A 235 1.31 -16.20 0.05
C PRO A 235 0.93 -14.72 0.21
N VAL A 236 1.33 -13.90 -0.75
CA VAL A 236 1.04 -12.46 -0.77
C VAL A 236 0.13 -12.16 -1.96
N GLU A 237 -0.91 -11.38 -1.70
CA GLU A 237 -1.87 -10.91 -2.70
C GLU A 237 -2.21 -9.46 -2.41
N ASN A 238 -2.21 -8.63 -3.45
CA ASN A 238 -2.74 -7.28 -3.37
C ASN A 238 -4.27 -7.34 -3.37
N LYS A 239 -4.87 -7.08 -2.21
CA LYS A 239 -6.33 -7.07 -2.03
C LYS A 239 -6.97 -5.71 -2.27
N ILE A 240 -6.19 -4.73 -2.73
CA ILE A 240 -6.67 -3.36 -2.89
C ILE A 240 -7.16 -3.14 -4.32
N GLU A 241 -8.48 -3.10 -4.46
CA GLU A 241 -9.15 -2.76 -5.71
C GLU A 241 -9.49 -1.27 -5.80
N ASP A 242 -9.82 -0.65 -4.67
CA ASP A 242 -10.21 0.76 -4.59
C ASP A 242 -8.98 1.67 -4.53
N TYR A 243 -8.52 2.17 -5.67
CA TYR A 243 -7.44 3.15 -5.71
C TYR A 243 -7.70 4.25 -6.72
N VAL A 244 -7.05 5.40 -6.51
CA VAL A 244 -7.03 6.52 -7.47
C VAL A 244 -5.59 6.86 -7.78
N ILE A 245 -5.24 6.85 -9.06
CA ILE A 245 -3.92 7.27 -9.55
C ILE A 245 -4.06 8.58 -10.29
N LEU A 246 -3.20 9.54 -9.95
CA LEU A 246 -3.02 10.79 -10.66
C LEU A 246 -1.58 10.85 -11.16
N GLN A 247 -1.39 11.34 -12.38
CA GLN A 247 -0.08 11.62 -12.95
C GLN A 247 0.01 13.09 -13.34
N PRO A 248 0.02 13.99 -12.34
CA PRO A 248 -0.08 15.42 -12.59
C PRO A 248 1.08 15.93 -13.46
N ASN A 249 2.29 15.37 -13.30
CA ASN A 249 3.51 15.83 -13.98
C ASN A 249 3.67 17.35 -13.90
N VAL A 250 3.38 17.90 -12.71
CA VAL A 250 3.42 19.35 -12.48
C VAL A 250 4.78 19.70 -11.89
N SER A 251 5.50 20.59 -12.57
CA SER A 251 6.79 21.11 -12.11
C SER A 251 6.68 22.54 -11.60
N ARG A 252 7.53 22.85 -10.62
CA ARG A 252 7.80 24.19 -10.08
C ARG A 252 9.31 24.38 -9.96
N GLN A 253 9.73 25.64 -10.00
CA GLN A 253 11.14 25.99 -9.91
C GLN A 253 11.32 27.14 -8.94
N TYR A 254 12.38 27.06 -8.14
CA TYR A 254 12.78 28.10 -7.21
C TYR A 254 14.29 28.04 -7.00
N ASN A 255 15.01 29.13 -7.30
CA ASN A 255 16.47 29.17 -7.32
C ASN A 255 17.07 28.05 -8.19
N ASN A 256 17.90 27.19 -7.62
CA ASN A 256 18.51 26.02 -8.25
C ASN A 256 17.64 24.75 -8.17
N ILE A 257 16.46 24.81 -7.54
CA ILE A 257 15.60 23.65 -7.29
C ILE A 257 14.55 23.54 -8.39
N HIS A 258 14.57 22.43 -9.12
CA HIS A 258 13.49 22.00 -10.00
C HIS A 258 12.73 20.85 -9.33
N PHE A 259 11.50 21.11 -8.90
CA PHE A 259 10.68 20.14 -8.18
C PHE A 259 9.49 19.73 -9.04
N THR A 260 9.28 18.42 -9.18
CA THR A 260 8.20 17.85 -9.99
C THR A 260 7.40 16.86 -9.15
N ILE A 261 6.08 16.97 -9.20
CA ILE A 261 5.16 15.95 -8.69
C ILE A 261 4.79 15.07 -9.89
N GLU A 262 5.28 13.84 -9.90
CA GLU A 262 5.13 12.93 -11.04
C GLU A 262 3.85 12.12 -10.93
N LYS A 263 3.61 11.52 -9.76
CA LYS A 263 2.52 10.58 -9.54
C LYS A 263 1.99 10.66 -8.11
N ILE A 264 0.68 10.47 -7.97
CA ILE A 264 0.00 10.34 -6.67
C ILE A 264 -0.90 9.11 -6.75
N GLN A 265 -0.84 8.26 -5.73
CA GLN A 265 -1.66 7.06 -5.62
C GLN A 265 -2.34 7.06 -4.25
N PHE A 266 -3.66 7.11 -4.26
CA PHE A 266 -4.48 6.94 -3.06
C PHE A 266 -4.97 5.50 -3.00
N THR A 267 -4.69 4.83 -1.90
CA THR A 267 -5.32 3.55 -1.52
C THR A 267 -6.05 3.72 -0.19
N PRO A 268 -6.86 2.75 0.24
CA PRO A 268 -7.53 2.81 1.53
C PRO A 268 -6.56 2.75 2.71
N ILE A 269 -5.30 2.36 2.49
CA ILE A 269 -4.30 2.16 3.56
C ILE A 269 -3.02 2.98 3.40
N THR A 270 -2.76 3.55 2.23
CA THR A 270 -1.54 4.33 1.95
C THR A 270 -1.82 5.44 0.94
N THR A 271 -1.28 6.63 1.19
CA THR A 271 -1.18 7.68 0.17
C THR A 271 0.28 7.76 -0.29
N ASN A 272 0.58 7.36 -1.52
CA ASN A 272 1.93 7.43 -2.08
C ASN A 272 2.07 8.62 -3.04
N ILE A 273 3.12 9.42 -2.88
CA ILE A 273 3.44 10.56 -3.74
C ILE A 273 4.86 10.40 -4.27
N THR A 274 4.98 10.24 -5.59
CA THR A 274 6.24 10.22 -6.30
C THR A 274 6.61 11.64 -6.72
N THR A 275 7.80 12.09 -6.33
CA THR A 275 8.35 13.39 -6.72
C THR A 275 9.74 13.25 -7.28
N ARG A 276 10.13 14.18 -8.14
CA ARG A 276 11.50 14.32 -8.62
C ARG A 276 12.04 15.71 -8.29
N THR A 277 13.24 15.75 -7.72
CA THR A 277 13.96 16.98 -7.39
C THR A 277 15.29 16.99 -8.12
N ILE A 278 15.54 18.04 -8.91
CA ILE A 278 16.79 18.24 -9.63
C ILE A 278 17.42 19.56 -9.16
N LEU A 279 18.70 19.53 -8.76
CA LEU A 279 19.48 20.72 -8.43
C LEU A 279 20.38 21.12 -9.60
N THR A 280 20.14 22.31 -10.15
CA THR A 280 20.82 22.78 -11.35
C THR A 280 22.28 23.17 -11.14
N ASP A 281 22.71 23.33 -9.89
CA ASP A 281 24.10 23.56 -9.51
C ASP A 281 24.90 22.27 -9.28
N ASN A 282 24.27 21.10 -9.51
CA ASN A 282 24.82 19.77 -9.31
C ASN A 282 25.22 19.43 -7.86
N SER A 283 24.70 20.16 -6.87
CA SER A 283 24.82 19.77 -5.47
C SER A 283 23.93 18.55 -5.15
N PRO A 284 24.29 17.69 -4.17
CA PRO A 284 23.44 16.56 -3.79
C PRO A 284 22.13 17.02 -3.15
N VAL A 285 20.99 16.50 -3.62
CA VAL A 285 19.64 16.80 -3.11
C VAL A 285 19.52 16.50 -1.61
N ALA A 286 20.22 15.48 -1.12
CA ALA A 286 20.22 15.09 0.28
C ALA A 286 20.66 16.23 1.23
N GLU A 287 21.49 17.18 0.75
CA GLU A 287 21.95 18.32 1.54
C GLU A 287 20.85 19.36 1.80
N LEU A 288 19.80 19.40 0.97
CA LEU A 288 18.66 20.31 1.20
C LEU A 288 17.82 19.90 2.41
N THR A 289 17.85 18.62 2.80
CA THR A 289 16.94 18.04 3.81
C THR A 289 15.48 18.42 3.57
N MET A 290 15.08 18.39 2.30
CA MET A 290 13.75 18.78 1.85
C MET A 290 12.70 17.78 2.33
N GLY A 291 11.55 18.28 2.77
CA GLY A 291 10.37 17.49 3.07
C GLY A 291 9.13 18.08 2.39
N ILE A 292 8.01 17.36 2.48
CA ILE A 292 6.74 17.80 1.88
C ILE A 292 5.63 17.57 2.90
N ASP A 293 4.92 18.63 3.22
CA ASP A 293 3.65 18.54 3.92
C ASP A 293 2.52 18.37 2.90
N VAL A 294 1.57 17.49 3.20
CA VAL A 294 0.41 17.24 2.35
C VAL A 294 -0.84 17.56 3.15
N VAL A 295 -1.65 18.49 2.66
CA VAL A 295 -2.87 18.95 3.33
C VAL A 295 -4.08 18.85 2.40
N ASP A 296 -5.25 18.51 2.93
CA ASP A 296 -6.52 18.54 2.18
C ASP A 296 -7.19 19.93 2.18
N GLU A 297 -8.35 20.04 1.51
CA GLU A 297 -9.13 21.28 1.48
C GLU A 297 -9.66 21.76 2.84
N ARG A 298 -9.66 20.88 3.85
CA ARG A 298 -10.10 21.15 5.22
C ARG A 298 -8.93 21.50 6.14
N GLY A 299 -7.69 21.48 5.63
CA GLY A 299 -6.47 21.72 6.39
C GLY A 299 -5.97 20.51 7.18
N HIS A 300 -6.52 19.31 6.94
CA HIS A 300 -6.00 18.09 7.55
C HIS A 300 -4.67 17.73 6.91
N LYS A 301 -3.62 17.71 7.72
CA LYS A 301 -2.27 17.32 7.32
C LYS A 301 -2.09 15.82 7.44
N LEU A 302 -1.62 15.18 6.38
CA LEU A 302 -1.23 13.78 6.42
C LEU A 302 0.08 13.58 7.19
N LYS A 303 0.20 12.45 7.88
CA LYS A 303 1.42 12.05 8.55
C LYS A 303 2.28 11.22 7.60
N LEU A 304 3.56 11.57 7.47
CA LEU A 304 4.53 10.77 6.73
C LEU A 304 4.78 9.45 7.49
N SER A 305 4.59 8.33 6.80
CA SER A 305 4.82 6.98 7.33
C SER A 305 6.19 6.42 6.92
N GLY A 306 6.75 6.91 5.82
CA GLY A 306 8.07 6.55 5.33
C GLY A 306 8.30 7.08 3.91
N GLY A 307 9.46 6.79 3.36
CA GLY A 307 9.76 7.05 1.96
C GLY A 307 10.98 6.26 1.52
N LEU A 308 11.12 6.06 0.22
CA LEU A 308 12.36 5.55 -0.37
C LEU A 308 12.58 6.25 -1.69
N GLY A 309 13.83 6.65 -1.92
CA GLY A 309 14.21 7.37 -3.13
C GLY A 309 15.47 6.79 -3.74
N SER A 310 15.62 7.04 -5.04
CA SER A 310 16.82 6.77 -5.81
C SER A 310 17.48 8.08 -6.20
N TYR A 311 18.78 8.01 -6.42
CA TYR A 311 19.61 9.15 -6.80
C TYR A 311 20.32 8.87 -8.11
N GLU A 312 20.37 9.86 -8.97
CA GLU A 312 21.17 9.88 -10.20
C GLU A 312 22.09 11.12 -10.19
N SER A 313 22.94 11.25 -11.21
CA SER A 313 23.76 12.45 -11.43
C SER A 313 24.59 12.88 -10.20
N ASN A 314 25.27 11.93 -9.55
CA ASN A 314 26.02 12.15 -8.30
C ASN A 314 25.17 12.73 -7.15
N GLY A 315 23.86 12.45 -7.14
CA GLY A 315 22.95 12.87 -6.08
C GLY A 315 22.18 14.15 -6.38
N SER A 316 22.44 14.85 -7.50
CA SER A 316 21.73 16.09 -7.84
C SER A 316 20.34 15.87 -8.45
N ASP A 317 20.01 14.64 -8.81
CA ASP A 317 18.71 14.22 -9.32
C ASP A 317 18.17 13.12 -8.40
N MET A 318 17.03 13.35 -7.77
CA MET A 318 16.42 12.43 -6.82
C MET A 318 14.97 12.17 -7.20
N ILE A 319 14.60 10.90 -7.36
CA ILE A 319 13.21 10.45 -7.40
C ILE A 319 12.88 9.85 -6.04
N MET A 320 11.77 10.28 -5.43
CA MET A 320 11.37 9.87 -4.08
C MET A 320 9.90 9.48 -4.06
N ASP A 321 9.62 8.27 -3.56
CA ASP A 321 8.28 7.88 -3.14
C ASP A 321 8.08 8.20 -1.67
N HIS A 322 7.17 9.12 -1.40
CA HIS A 322 6.73 9.50 -0.06
C HIS A 322 5.44 8.74 0.28
N ARG A 323 5.46 7.94 1.34
CA ARG A 323 4.30 7.21 1.83
C ARG A 323 3.72 7.93 3.03
N TYR A 324 2.48 8.38 2.90
CA TYR A 324 1.71 9.02 3.96
C TYR A 324 0.57 8.12 4.43
N THR A 325 0.01 8.47 5.60
CA THR A 325 -1.25 7.90 6.08
C THR A 325 -2.36 8.04 5.03
N PRO A 326 -3.31 7.10 4.96
CA PRO A 326 -4.44 7.19 4.05
C PRO A 326 -5.35 8.36 4.43
N PHE A 327 -6.12 8.85 3.46
CA PHE A 327 -7.28 9.67 3.76
C PHE A 327 -8.44 8.79 4.21
N GLU A 328 -9.24 9.25 5.17
CA GLU A 328 -10.51 8.59 5.53
C GLU A 328 -11.46 8.53 4.33
N SER A 329 -11.47 9.59 3.53
CA SER A 329 -12.20 9.75 2.28
C SER A 329 -11.34 10.54 1.30
N ILE A 330 -11.32 10.15 0.03
CA ILE A 330 -10.56 10.87 -1.01
C ILE A 330 -10.97 12.36 -1.01
N PRO A 331 -10.03 13.30 -0.80
CA PRO A 331 -10.32 14.72 -0.72
C PRO A 331 -10.66 15.30 -2.09
N LYS A 332 -11.22 16.52 -2.13
CA LYS A 332 -11.49 17.21 -3.41
C LYS A 332 -10.23 17.82 -3.99
N THR A 333 -9.35 18.31 -3.13
CA THR A 333 -8.05 18.86 -3.50
C THR A 333 -7.02 18.46 -2.47
N ILE A 334 -5.78 18.33 -2.91
CA ILE A 334 -4.63 18.27 -2.01
C ILE A 334 -3.67 19.39 -2.35
N THR A 335 -3.00 19.90 -1.33
CA THR A 335 -1.92 20.87 -1.46
C THR A 335 -0.64 20.25 -0.92
N LEU A 336 0.37 20.17 -1.78
CA LEU A 336 1.71 19.74 -1.41
C LEU A 336 2.55 20.99 -1.14
N LYS A 337 3.13 21.04 0.05
CA LYS A 337 3.89 22.19 0.58
C LYS A 337 5.33 21.76 0.87
N PRO A 338 6.24 21.91 -0.10
CA PRO A 338 7.65 21.61 0.13
C PRO A 338 8.26 22.55 1.17
N TYR A 339 9.15 22.01 1.98
CA TYR A 339 9.89 22.73 3.02
C TYR A 339 11.31 22.21 3.14
N ILE A 340 12.17 22.97 3.82
CA ILE A 340 13.51 22.53 4.25
C ILE A 340 13.61 22.61 5.77
N HIS A 341 14.45 21.77 6.37
CA HIS A 341 14.75 21.88 7.79
C HIS A 341 15.78 22.99 8.05
N LEU A 342 15.63 23.68 9.19
CA LEU A 342 16.55 24.72 9.61
C LEU A 342 17.61 24.15 10.54
N PHE A 343 18.87 24.51 10.31
CA PHE A 343 20.01 24.06 11.11
C PHE A 343 20.54 25.17 12.03
N LYS A 344 21.11 24.77 13.16
CA LYS A 344 21.86 25.68 14.05
C LYS A 344 23.15 26.11 13.36
N GLU A 345 23.58 27.34 13.63
CA GLU A 345 24.91 27.81 13.22
C GLU A 345 26.02 27.05 13.97
N TYR A 346 25.79 26.75 15.26
CA TYR A 346 26.66 25.93 16.08
C TYR A 346 25.86 25.12 17.14
N PRO A 347 26.19 23.84 17.37
CA PRO A 347 27.08 23.01 16.54
C PRO A 347 26.45 22.75 15.17
N LYS A 348 27.29 22.68 14.13
CA LYS A 348 26.83 22.44 12.75
C LYS A 348 26.21 21.06 12.62
N GLY A 349 25.14 20.96 11.82
CA GLY A 349 24.44 19.71 11.55
C GLY A 349 23.29 19.40 12.52
N GLU A 350 23.11 20.18 13.58
CA GLU A 350 21.94 20.05 14.45
C GLU A 350 20.75 20.86 13.94
N PHE A 351 19.55 20.27 13.96
CA PHE A 351 18.33 21.01 13.68
C PHE A 351 18.06 22.10 14.74
N GLN A 352 17.50 23.22 14.30
CA GLN A 352 16.83 24.14 15.21
C GLN A 352 15.53 23.48 15.66
N MET A 353 15.25 23.49 16.97
CA MET A 353 14.01 22.92 17.50
C MET A 353 12.99 24.01 17.80
N ASP A 354 11.71 23.69 17.66
CA ASP A 354 10.59 24.54 18.07
C ASP A 354 10.22 24.34 19.55
N VAL A 355 9.10 24.95 19.98
CA VAL A 355 8.63 24.87 21.38
C VAL A 355 8.16 23.46 21.80
N ASN A 356 7.87 22.59 20.83
CA ASN A 356 7.45 21.21 21.03
C ASN A 356 8.62 20.22 20.88
N ASN A 357 9.84 20.73 20.72
CA ASN A 357 11.04 19.95 20.45
C ASN A 357 10.99 19.21 19.10
N GLU A 358 10.27 19.77 18.11
CA GLU A 358 10.27 19.31 16.72
C GLU A 358 11.24 20.16 15.87
N PRO A 359 11.90 19.58 14.85
CA PRO A 359 12.72 20.35 13.93
C PRO A 359 11.94 21.50 13.27
N LYS A 360 12.47 22.71 13.35
CA LYS A 360 11.93 23.87 12.64
C LYS A 360 12.09 23.69 11.15
N ILE A 361 11.04 24.05 10.43
CA ILE A 361 10.97 23.99 8.99
C ILE A 361 10.76 25.39 8.41
N GLN A 362 11.21 25.58 7.17
CA GLN A 362 10.89 26.74 6.35
C GLN A 362 10.22 26.25 5.07
N TYR A 363 8.97 26.66 4.85
CA TYR A 363 8.26 26.38 3.60
C TYR A 363 8.88 27.12 2.42
N ILE A 364 8.72 26.55 1.22
CA ILE A 364 9.10 27.15 -0.05
C ILE A 364 7.82 27.38 -0.87
N PRO A 365 7.11 28.51 -0.68
CA PRO A 365 5.80 28.75 -1.29
C PRO A 365 5.81 28.71 -2.82
N GLU A 366 6.93 29.05 -3.46
CA GLU A 366 7.11 29.01 -4.91
C GLU A 366 7.05 27.58 -5.48
N LEU A 367 7.29 26.57 -4.64
CA LEU A 367 7.19 25.16 -5.00
C LEU A 367 5.84 24.53 -4.59
N GLU A 368 4.94 25.28 -3.97
CA GLU A 368 3.63 24.80 -3.55
C GLU A 368 2.75 24.45 -4.76
N VAL A 369 2.07 23.30 -4.69
CA VAL A 369 1.16 22.85 -5.74
C VAL A 369 -0.14 22.37 -5.11
N THR A 370 -1.26 22.96 -5.54
CA THR A 370 -2.60 22.46 -5.24
C THR A 370 -3.15 21.72 -6.46
N LEU A 371 -3.59 20.49 -6.24
CA LEU A 371 -4.09 19.58 -7.28
C LEU A 371 -5.56 19.23 -7.01
N PRO A 372 -6.45 19.35 -8.01
CA PRO A 372 -7.79 18.80 -7.91
C PRO A 372 -7.75 17.27 -8.05
N ILE A 373 -8.46 16.58 -7.17
CA ILE A 373 -8.66 15.13 -7.26
C ILE A 373 -9.93 14.88 -8.08
N ASN A 374 -9.80 15.03 -9.40
CA ASN A 374 -10.86 14.61 -10.31
C ASN A 374 -10.68 13.11 -10.55
N SER A 375 -11.44 12.27 -9.86
CA SER A 375 -11.44 10.83 -10.09
C SER A 375 -11.79 10.56 -11.55
N GLN A 376 -10.80 10.23 -12.39
CA GLN A 376 -11.09 9.53 -13.64
C GLN A 376 -11.43 8.09 -13.23
N LYS A 377 -12.73 7.79 -13.18
CA LYS A 377 -13.22 6.42 -13.07
C LYS A 377 -13.16 5.72 -14.42
#